data_AF-A0A0F2PYR8-F1
#
_entry.id   AF-A0A0F2PYR8-F1
#
_cell.length_a   1.000
_cell.length_b   1.000
_cell.length_c   1.000
_cell.angle_alpha   90.00
_cell.angle_beta   90.00
_cell.angle_gamma   90.00
#
_symmetry.space_group_name_H-M   'P 1'
#
loop_
_entity.id
_entity.type
_entity.pdbx_description
1 polymer ?
#
loop_
_entity_poly.entity_id
_entity_poly.type
_entity_poly.pdbx_seq_one_letter_code
_entity_poly.pdbx_strand_id
1 'polypeptide(L)'
;MNNSENSFAEILNKVEKGKEDDAKLMDASQQLESVFIHQMISQMRATIPEGGLLGKSQGEEIFQDMLDEKYAENISKAGGMGLAKILYDQLAAKTPPLKD
;
A
#
# COMPACT_ATOMS: atom_id res chain seq x y z
N MET A 1 -4.55 -13.96 -25.26
CA MET A 1 -4.85 -13.42 -23.91
C MET A 1 -3.73 -13.88 -22.98
N ASN A 2 -3.37 -13.03 -22.00
CA ASN A 2 -2.39 -13.24 -20.92
C ASN A 2 -0.95 -12.84 -21.24
N ASN A 3 -0.71 -11.53 -21.38
CA ASN A 3 0.64 -10.93 -21.36
C ASN A 3 0.81 -9.91 -20.20
N SER A 4 -0.04 -9.97 -19.17
CA SER A 4 -0.03 -9.06 -18.02
C SER A 4 0.34 -9.74 -16.69
N GLU A 5 0.35 -11.08 -16.63
CA GLU A 5 0.65 -11.83 -15.40
C GLU A 5 2.17 -12.00 -15.15
N ASN A 6 3.01 -11.90 -16.19
CA ASN A 6 4.46 -12.11 -16.08
C ASN A 6 5.27 -10.84 -15.78
N SER A 7 4.64 -9.67 -15.68
CA SER A 7 5.36 -8.40 -15.45
C SER A 7 5.88 -8.27 -14.02
N PHE A 8 5.15 -8.79 -13.02
CA PHE A 8 5.55 -8.67 -11.62
C PHE A 8 6.73 -9.57 -11.27
N ALA A 9 6.75 -10.80 -11.78
CA ALA A 9 7.87 -11.73 -11.59
C ALA A 9 9.17 -11.24 -12.25
N GLU A 10 9.09 -10.56 -13.39
CA GLU A 10 10.25 -9.92 -14.03
C GLU A 10 10.75 -8.71 -13.26
N ILE A 11 9.84 -7.92 -12.66
CA ILE A 11 10.21 -6.82 -11.77
C ILE A 11 10.94 -7.37 -10.54
N LEU A 12 10.46 -8.47 -9.94
CA LEU A 12 11.11 -9.12 -8.80
C LEU A 12 12.50 -9.68 -9.14
N ASN A 13 12.69 -10.25 -10.34
CA ASN A 13 14.00 -10.77 -10.77
C ASN A 13 15.01 -9.67 -11.12
N LYS A 14 14.56 -8.46 -11.50
CA LYS A 14 15.45 -7.32 -11.78
C LYS A 14 16.04 -6.66 -10.54
N VAL A 15 15.59 -7.03 -9.34
CA VAL A 15 16.02 -6.51 -8.02
C VAL A 15 17.35 -7.17 -7.56
N GLU A 16 18.17 -7.68 -8.51
CA GLU A 16 19.51 -8.18 -8.21
C GLU A 16 20.48 -7.03 -7.87
N LYS A 17 20.56 -6.76 -6.56
CA LYS A 17 21.62 -6.13 -5.75
C LYS A 17 21.93 -4.64 -6.00
N GLY A 18 21.25 -3.79 -5.23
CA GLY A 18 21.78 -2.57 -4.62
C GLY A 18 21.05 -2.22 -3.29
N LYS A 19 21.64 -1.42 -2.38
CA LYS A 19 20.89 -0.85 -1.23
C LYS A 19 19.63 -0.09 -1.67
N GLU A 20 19.64 0.39 -2.90
CA GLU A 20 18.53 1.05 -3.56
C GLU A 20 17.35 0.11 -3.82
N ASP A 21 17.61 -1.17 -4.08
CA ASP A 21 16.59 -2.18 -4.34
C ASP A 21 15.87 -2.63 -3.05
N ASP A 22 16.61 -2.68 -1.94
CA ASP A 22 16.06 -2.96 -0.61
C ASP A 22 15.13 -1.82 -0.14
N ALA A 23 15.57 -0.57 -0.33
CA ALA A 23 14.76 0.61 -0.03
C ALA A 23 13.49 0.68 -0.90
N LYS A 24 13.60 0.35 -2.20
CA LYS A 24 12.44 0.26 -3.11
C LYS A 24 11.47 -0.84 -2.69
N LEU A 25 11.97 -1.99 -2.25
CA LEU A 25 11.12 -3.09 -1.79
C LEU A 25 10.36 -2.72 -0.52
N MET A 26 11.03 -2.05 0.43
CA MET A 26 10.38 -1.53 1.63
C MET A 26 9.35 -0.46 1.29
N ASP A 27 9.69 0.50 0.41
CA ASP A 27 8.77 1.56 -0.02
C ASP A 27 7.53 0.98 -0.71
N ALA A 28 7.70 0.02 -1.63
CA ALA A 28 6.58 -0.70 -2.24
C ALA A 28 5.73 -1.45 -1.21
N SER A 29 6.36 -2.04 -0.19
CA SER A 29 5.64 -2.72 0.90
C SER A 29 4.84 -1.75 1.76
N GLN A 30 5.37 -0.55 2.03
CA GLN A 30 4.66 0.53 2.70
C GLN A 30 3.49 1.06 1.85
N GLN A 31 3.67 1.23 0.54
CA GLN A 31 2.59 1.62 -0.37
C GLN A 31 1.45 0.59 -0.39
N LEU A 32 1.77 -0.71 -0.32
CA LEU A 32 0.74 -1.75 -0.20
C LEU A 32 -0.01 -1.67 1.14
N GLU A 33 0.71 -1.46 2.24
CA GLU A 33 0.09 -1.27 3.54
C GLU A 33 -0.79 -0.01 3.58
N SER A 34 -0.39 1.10 2.94
CA SER A 34 -1.22 2.31 2.87
C SER A 34 -2.51 2.06 2.10
N VAL A 35 -2.50 1.30 1.00
CA VAL A 35 -3.74 0.93 0.29
C VAL A 35 -4.67 0.13 1.21
N PHE A 36 -4.11 -0.81 1.98
CA PHE A 36 -4.91 -1.60 2.93
C PHE A 36 -5.49 -0.73 4.05
N ILE A 37 -4.70 0.18 4.63
CA ILE A 37 -5.18 1.12 5.66
C ILE A 37 -6.27 2.04 5.08
N HIS A 38 -6.08 2.55 3.87
CA HIS A 38 -7.08 3.38 3.21
C HIS A 38 -8.40 2.62 3.09
N GLN A 39 -8.38 1.39 2.58
CA GLN A 39 -9.56 0.53 2.50
C GLN A 39 -10.21 0.33 3.88
N MET A 40 -9.41 0.10 4.92
CA MET A 40 -9.91 -0.03 6.28
C MET A 40 -10.63 1.24 6.76
N ILE A 41 -10.05 2.42 6.53
CA ILE A 41 -10.66 3.71 6.88
C ILE A 41 -11.97 3.90 6.11
N SER A 42 -12.00 3.62 4.81
CA SER A 42 -13.21 3.73 4.00
C SER A 42 -14.33 2.81 4.54
N GLN A 43 -13.99 1.56 4.90
CA GLN A 43 -14.96 0.64 5.52
C GLN A 43 -15.43 1.12 6.88
N MET A 44 -14.55 1.68 7.72
CA MET A 44 -14.93 2.28 9.00
C MET A 44 -15.91 3.44 8.80
N ARG A 45 -15.67 4.32 7.82
CA ARG A 45 -16.59 5.44 7.50
C ARG A 45 -17.94 4.97 6.98
N ALA A 46 -17.96 3.90 6.18
CA ALA A 46 -19.21 3.31 5.69
C ALA A 46 -20.12 2.81 6.83
N THR A 47 -19.57 2.59 8.03
CA THR A 47 -20.38 2.24 9.22
C THR A 47 -21.06 3.46 9.88
N ILE A 48 -20.65 4.68 9.54
CA ILE A 48 -21.24 5.91 10.07
C ILE A 48 -22.48 6.24 9.23
N PRO A 49 -23.68 6.28 9.84
CA PRO A 49 -24.90 6.66 9.11
C PRO A 49 -24.74 8.06 8.51
N GLU A 50 -25.21 8.23 7.28
CA GLU A 50 -25.29 9.55 6.68
C GLU A 50 -26.32 10.38 7.45
N GLY A 51 -25.83 11.35 8.23
CA GLY A 51 -26.63 12.12 9.16
C GLY A 51 -26.21 13.57 9.17
N GLY A 52 -26.96 14.41 8.47
CA GLY A 52 -26.76 15.85 8.41
C GLY A 52 -28.00 16.53 7.85
N LEU A 53 -28.29 17.75 8.34
CA LEU A 53 -29.36 18.60 7.79
C LEU A 53 -29.07 18.99 6.32
N LEU A 54 -27.79 18.95 5.93
CA LEU A 54 -27.31 19.09 4.56
C LEU A 54 -26.73 17.74 4.13
N GLY A 55 -27.12 17.25 2.94
CA GLY A 55 -26.55 16.02 2.37
C GLY A 55 -25.07 16.22 2.00
N LYS A 56 -24.31 15.13 1.94
CA LYS A 56 -22.93 15.15 1.43
C LYS A 56 -22.93 15.55 -0.04
N SER A 57 -21.94 16.36 -0.42
CA SER A 57 -21.72 16.70 -1.82
C SER A 57 -20.69 15.76 -2.45
N GLN A 58 -20.78 15.54 -3.77
CA GLN A 58 -19.76 14.75 -4.49
C GLN A 58 -18.33 15.32 -4.32
N GLY A 59 -18.20 16.64 -4.22
CA GLY A 59 -16.90 17.28 -4.01
C GLY A 59 -16.32 16.99 -2.61
N GLU A 60 -17.19 16.92 -1.61
CA GLU A 60 -16.81 16.53 -0.25
C GLU A 60 -16.38 15.06 -0.18
N GLU A 61 -17.08 14.16 -0.86
CA GLU A 61 -16.71 12.75 -0.96
C GLU A 61 -15.31 12.58 -1.58
N ILE A 62 -15.07 13.19 -2.73
CA ILE A 62 -13.78 13.11 -3.42
C ILE A 62 -12.66 13.69 -2.53
N PHE A 63 -12.89 14.83 -1.88
CA PHE A 63 -11.91 15.42 -0.97
C PHE A 63 -11.65 14.53 0.25
N GLN A 64 -12.69 13.93 0.81
CA GLN A 64 -12.58 13.04 1.95
C GLN A 64 -11.78 11.77 1.60
N ASP A 65 -12.00 11.20 0.43
CA ASP A 65 -11.24 10.04 -0.05
C ASP A 65 -9.76 10.38 -0.26
N MET A 66 -9.45 11.51 -0.90
CA MET A 66 -8.06 11.98 -1.04
C MET A 66 -7.39 12.24 0.32
N LEU A 67 -8.15 12.77 1.28
CA LEU A 67 -7.66 12.99 2.63
C LEU A 67 -7.36 11.67 3.35
N ASP A 68 -8.25 10.68 3.23
CA ASP A 68 -8.07 9.36 3.82
C ASP A 68 -6.88 8.61 3.19
N GLU A 69 -6.65 8.76 1.88
CA GLU A 69 -5.45 8.25 1.20
C GLU A 69 -4.18 8.84 1.83
N LYS A 70 -4.13 10.16 2.06
CA LYS A 70 -2.98 10.81 2.69
C LYS A 70 -2.80 10.43 4.16
N TYR A 71 -3.88 10.20 4.89
CA TYR A 71 -3.77 9.62 6.21
C TYR A 71 -3.19 8.22 6.16
N ALA A 72 -3.65 7.37 5.25
CA ALA A 72 -3.16 6.01 5.13
C ALA A 72 -1.66 5.94 4.77
N GLU A 73 -1.21 6.79 3.85
CA GLU A 73 0.23 6.95 3.52
C GLU A 73 1.05 7.34 4.76
N ASN A 74 0.60 8.35 5.51
CA ASN A 74 1.30 8.82 6.71
C ASN A 74 1.32 7.78 7.83
N ILE A 75 0.21 7.07 8.03
CA ILE A 75 0.10 6.00 9.03
C ILE A 75 1.06 4.87 8.68
N SER A 76 1.08 4.40 7.42
CA SER A 76 2.02 3.34 7.00
C SER A 76 3.49 3.76 7.18
N LYS A 77 3.86 4.97 6.77
CA LYS A 77 5.22 5.50 6.95
C LYS A 77 5.63 5.63 8.42
N ALA A 78 4.68 5.89 9.31
CA ALA A 78 4.91 5.94 10.76
C ALA A 78 5.02 4.55 11.43
N GLY A 79 4.93 3.46 10.66
CA GLY A 79 5.02 2.08 11.13
C GLY A 79 3.71 1.31 11.05
N GLY A 80 2.59 1.99 10.78
CA GLY A 80 1.31 1.39 10.42
C GLY A 80 0.84 0.28 11.34
N MET A 81 0.49 -0.86 10.73
CA MET A 81 0.10 -2.09 11.42
C MET A 81 1.21 -3.14 11.38
N GLY A 82 2.38 -2.80 10.84
CA GLY A 82 3.50 -3.70 10.64
C GLY A 82 3.36 -4.63 9.42
N LEU A 83 2.32 -4.48 8.60
CA LEU A 83 2.12 -5.29 7.40
C LEU A 83 3.21 -5.05 6.37
N ALA A 84 3.69 -3.80 6.25
CA ALA A 84 4.79 -3.47 5.35
C ALA A 84 6.03 -4.32 5.64
N LYS A 85 6.36 -4.52 6.92
CA LYS A 85 7.49 -5.36 7.32
C LYS A 85 7.25 -6.83 6.96
N ILE A 86 6.05 -7.35 7.21
CA ILE A 86 5.71 -8.74 6.89
C ILE A 86 5.81 -8.97 5.37
N LEU A 87 5.27 -8.06 4.57
CA LEU A 87 5.34 -8.10 3.11
C LEU A 87 6.80 -8.05 2.64
N TYR A 88 7.58 -7.12 3.17
CA TYR A 88 9.00 -7.03 2.90
C TYR A 88 9.72 -8.34 3.23
N ASP A 89 9.54 -8.88 4.43
CA ASP A 89 10.20 -10.12 4.88
C ASP A 89 9.84 -11.30 3.95
N GLN A 90 8.58 -11.41 3.52
CA GLN A 90 8.11 -12.48 2.62
C GLN A 90 8.68 -12.33 1.21
N LEU A 91 8.73 -11.10 0.68
CA LEU A 91 9.25 -10.82 -0.65
C LEU A 91 10.78 -10.97 -0.69
N ALA A 92 11.47 -10.45 0.33
CA ALA A 92 12.91 -10.59 0.48
C ALA A 92 13.33 -12.06 0.67
N ALA A 93 12.59 -12.85 1.46
CA ALA A 93 12.89 -14.27 1.66
C ALA A 93 12.69 -15.14 0.41
N LYS A 94 11.77 -14.75 -0.49
CA LYS A 94 11.56 -15.42 -1.79
C LYS A 94 12.65 -15.06 -2.81
N THR A 95 13.48 -14.07 -2.53
CA THR A 95 14.65 -13.69 -3.33
C THR A 95 15.91 -14.24 -2.65
N PRO A 96 16.45 -15.39 -3.06
CA PRO A 96 17.61 -16.00 -2.39
C PRO A 96 18.84 -15.07 -2.42
N PRO A 97 19.66 -15.03 -1.36
CA PRO A 97 20.91 -14.27 -1.39
C PRO A 97 21.90 -14.97 -2.34
N LEU A 98 22.32 -14.26 -3.38
CA LEU A 98 23.36 -14.74 -4.30
C LEU A 98 24.69 -14.94 -3.55
N LYS A 99 25.18 -16.18 -3.57
CA LYS A 99 26.56 -16.57 -3.25
C LYS A 99 27.55 -15.75 -4.08
N ASP A 100 28.65 -15.37 -3.44
CA ASP A 100 29.81 -14.69 -4.04
C ASP A 100 30.38 -15.43 -5.26
#